data_AF-A0A919FZL1-F1
#
_entry.id   AF-A0A919FZL1-F1
#
_cell.length_a   1.000
_cell.length_b   1.000
_cell.length_c   1.000
_cell.angle_alpha   90.00
_cell.angle_beta   90.00
_cell.angle_gamma   90.00
#
_symmetry.space_group_name_H-M   'P 1'
#
loop_
_entity.id
_entity.type
_entity.pdbx_description
1 polymer ?
#
loop_
_entity_poly.entity_id
_entity_poly.type
_entity_poly.pdbx_seq_one_letter_code
_entity_poly.pdbx_strand_id
1 'polypeptide(L)'
;MAERTTTPTRTDRPMLHAGLPAPSATRVTRVAVERPTGFGAPVRVRTSDGLLAARLVARDGARAEVALVAGGAMLLGGDHVVVSVQVDSGCALTLTDVGGTVAYDGDGQACRWDADIRLGPGAGLAWAGLPFVVAGGADVRRTTTARLGAGAGLTLRETVVLGRSGERGGRVLLRTDIADGVGPILVEELAAAGDRPVPGVLGDHPVIDTLTRVHGSLGGSPDGGHDRPGTASGAGETPGLGDATTLHLERGGVLTRWLGAATHLSPLELTPDRGSAGS
;
A
#
# COMPACT_ATOMS: atom_id res chain seq x y z
N MET A 1 -37.50 -16.98 64.21
CA MET A 1 -36.16 -16.37 64.27
C MET A 1 -35.28 -17.10 63.26
N ALA A 2 -35.12 -16.51 62.07
CA ALA A 2 -34.16 -16.94 61.04
C ALA A 2 -33.99 -15.76 60.06
N GLU A 3 -32.87 -15.04 60.20
CA GLU A 3 -32.52 -13.89 59.38
C GLU A 3 -32.10 -14.32 57.98
N ARG A 4 -32.66 -13.64 56.97
CA ARG A 4 -32.25 -13.76 55.57
C ARG A 4 -31.08 -12.82 55.32
N THR A 5 -29.89 -13.40 55.16
CA THR A 5 -28.68 -12.69 54.74
C THR A 5 -28.82 -12.27 53.28
N THR A 6 -28.88 -10.95 53.03
CA THR A 6 -28.86 -10.36 51.69
C THR A 6 -27.42 -9.95 51.35
N THR A 7 -26.86 -10.49 50.28
CA THR A 7 -25.53 -10.14 49.76
C THR A 7 -25.59 -8.79 49.02
N PRO A 8 -24.70 -7.82 49.30
CA PRO A 8 -24.70 -6.54 48.59
C PRO A 8 -24.07 -6.66 47.20
N THR A 9 -24.73 -6.01 46.25
CA THR A 9 -24.42 -5.94 44.82
C THR A 9 -23.14 -5.17 44.55
N ARG A 10 -22.36 -5.65 43.57
CA ARG A 10 -21.11 -5.10 43.03
C ARG A 10 -21.22 -3.61 42.69
N THR A 11 -20.42 -2.78 43.36
CA THR A 11 -20.27 -1.34 43.10
C THR A 11 -19.77 -1.10 41.67
N ASP A 12 -20.55 -0.31 40.93
CA ASP A 12 -20.23 0.24 39.62
C ASP A 12 -19.03 1.19 39.74
N ARG A 13 -17.89 0.82 39.17
CA ARG A 13 -16.71 1.69 39.09
C ARG A 13 -16.77 2.43 37.75
N PRO A 14 -16.88 3.77 37.74
CA PRO A 14 -16.80 4.50 36.49
C PRO A 14 -15.43 4.28 35.84
N MET A 15 -15.41 3.81 34.59
CA MET A 15 -14.22 3.79 33.76
C MET A 15 -13.75 5.24 33.59
N LEU A 16 -12.62 5.59 34.20
CA LEU A 16 -11.89 6.80 33.84
C LEU A 16 -11.69 6.77 32.32
N HIS A 17 -12.32 7.71 31.62
CA HIS A 17 -11.91 8.04 30.26
C HIS A 17 -10.50 8.62 30.37
N ALA A 18 -9.50 7.78 30.13
CA ALA A 18 -8.15 8.28 29.86
C ALA A 18 -8.30 9.26 28.69
N GLY A 19 -8.01 10.53 28.93
CA GLY A 19 -8.08 11.55 27.88
C GLY A 19 -7.31 11.06 26.66
N LEU A 20 -7.94 11.16 25.48
CA LEU A 20 -7.33 10.77 24.21
C LEU A 20 -5.92 11.39 24.13
N PRO A 21 -4.89 10.59 23.84
CA PRO A 21 -3.56 11.14 23.61
C PRO A 21 -3.64 12.17 22.47
N ALA A 22 -2.95 13.29 22.65
CA ALA A 22 -2.83 14.31 21.61
C ALA A 22 -2.33 13.66 20.29
N PRO A 23 -2.76 14.14 19.11
CA PRO A 23 -2.33 13.58 17.85
C PRO A 23 -0.80 13.51 17.80
N SER A 24 -0.27 12.32 17.56
CA SER A 24 1.16 12.10 17.43
C SER A 24 1.69 12.95 16.27
N ALA A 25 2.70 13.78 16.52
CA ALA A 25 3.33 14.57 15.46
C ALA A 25 3.73 13.63 14.30
N THR A 26 3.39 14.00 13.05
CA THR A 26 3.69 13.19 11.86
C THR A 26 5.18 12.87 11.81
N ARG A 27 5.53 11.58 11.81
CA ARG A 27 6.91 11.10 11.65
C ARG A 27 7.05 10.34 10.35
N VAL A 28 7.94 10.82 9.49
CA VAL A 28 8.15 10.27 8.15
C VAL A 28 9.21 9.18 8.19
N THR A 29 8.84 7.96 7.83
CA THR A 29 9.79 6.90 7.49
C THR A 29 10.33 7.19 6.08
N ARG A 30 11.65 7.30 5.92
CA ARG A 30 12.28 7.57 4.63
C ARG A 30 13.17 6.41 4.21
N VAL A 31 13.11 6.07 2.92
CA VAL A 31 14.04 5.16 2.25
C VAL A 31 14.52 5.84 0.98
N ALA A 32 15.83 6.05 0.87
CA ALA A 32 16.47 6.57 -0.33
C ALA A 32 17.56 5.62 -0.82
N VAL A 33 17.52 5.27 -2.10
CA VAL A 33 18.56 4.50 -2.78
C VAL A 33 19.25 5.42 -3.77
N GLU A 34 20.53 5.69 -3.52
CA GLU A 34 21.38 6.57 -4.31
C GLU A 34 22.41 5.74 -5.09
N ARG A 35 22.85 6.26 -6.25
CA ARG A 35 23.85 5.57 -7.07
C ARG A 35 25.16 5.31 -6.30
N PRO A 36 25.94 4.29 -6.68
CA PRO A 36 27.24 4.04 -6.09
C PRO A 36 28.20 5.23 -6.27
N THR A 37 29.08 5.44 -5.29
CA THR A 37 30.09 6.53 -5.34
C THR A 37 31.38 6.16 -6.06
N GLY A 38 31.49 4.94 -6.61
CA GLY A 38 32.68 4.47 -7.31
C GLY A 38 32.46 3.12 -7.99
N PHE A 39 33.39 2.76 -8.87
CA PHE A 39 33.35 1.48 -9.58
C PHE A 39 33.37 0.30 -8.59
N GLY A 40 32.47 -0.67 -8.78
CA GLY A 40 32.34 -1.84 -7.92
C GLY A 40 31.73 -1.57 -6.53
N ALA A 41 31.40 -0.32 -6.17
CA ALA A 41 30.72 -0.03 -4.92
C ALA A 41 29.22 -0.41 -5.00
N PRO A 42 28.59 -0.83 -3.88
CA PRO A 42 27.16 -1.01 -3.84
C PRO A 42 26.43 0.34 -3.85
N VAL A 43 25.13 0.33 -4.19
CA VAL A 43 24.24 1.48 -4.03
C VAL A 43 24.26 1.98 -2.59
N ARG A 44 24.09 3.29 -2.40
CA ARG A 44 24.01 3.88 -1.08
C ARG A 44 22.56 3.89 -0.63
N VAL A 45 22.28 3.33 0.54
CA VAL A 45 20.94 3.32 1.12
C VAL A 45 20.91 4.23 2.34
N ARG A 46 19.98 5.19 2.35
CA ARG A 46 19.71 6.06 3.49
C ARG A 46 18.32 5.78 4.01
N THR A 47 18.23 5.58 5.33
CA THR A 47 16.95 5.38 6.01
C THR A 47 16.79 6.35 7.16
N SER A 48 15.54 6.74 7.42
CA SER A 48 15.15 7.37 8.68
C SER A 48 13.85 6.74 9.17
N ASP A 49 13.78 6.47 10.46
CA ASP A 49 12.61 5.83 11.05
C ASP A 49 11.54 6.87 11.39
N GLY A 50 10.29 6.51 11.05
CA GLY A 50 9.08 7.22 11.45
C GLY A 50 8.31 6.37 12.45
N LEU A 51 7.02 6.17 12.19
CA LEU A 51 6.24 5.13 12.89
C LEU A 51 6.66 3.72 12.45
N LEU A 52 7.26 3.60 11.27
CA LEU A 52 7.92 2.39 10.79
C LEU A 52 9.44 2.52 10.89
N ALA A 53 10.07 1.41 11.27
CA ALA A 53 11.51 1.21 11.18
C ALA A 53 11.89 0.69 9.78
N ALA A 54 12.80 1.37 9.10
CA ALA A 54 13.33 0.92 7.81
C ALA A 54 14.68 0.20 8.00
N ARG A 55 14.77 -1.05 7.57
CA ARG A 55 15.94 -1.92 7.80
C ARG A 55 16.49 -2.43 6.48
N LEU A 56 17.73 -2.08 6.19
CA LEU A 56 18.45 -2.60 5.03
C LEU A 56 18.63 -4.13 5.19
N VAL A 57 18.16 -4.88 4.20
CA VAL A 57 18.27 -6.34 4.13
C VAL A 57 19.47 -6.74 3.28
N ALA A 58 19.54 -6.21 2.06
CA ALA A 58 20.60 -6.50 1.09
C ALA A 58 20.84 -5.32 0.15
N ARG A 59 22.02 -5.29 -0.47
CA ARG A 59 22.33 -4.36 -1.57
C ARG A 59 23.49 -4.84 -2.43
N ASP A 60 23.48 -4.44 -3.69
CA ASP A 60 24.54 -4.66 -4.67
C ASP A 60 24.84 -3.37 -5.45
N GLY A 61 25.54 -3.46 -6.58
CA GLY A 61 25.92 -2.30 -7.42
C GLY A 61 24.76 -1.51 -8.03
N ALA A 62 23.55 -2.08 -8.09
CA ALA A 62 22.39 -1.43 -8.69
C ALA A 62 21.11 -1.53 -7.84
N ARG A 63 21.04 -2.47 -6.89
CA ARG A 63 19.80 -2.84 -6.19
C ARG A 63 19.95 -2.76 -4.69
N ALA A 64 18.84 -2.48 -4.01
CA ALA A 64 18.71 -2.61 -2.56
C ALA A 64 17.40 -3.31 -2.19
N GLU A 65 17.40 -3.97 -1.04
CA GLU A 65 16.22 -4.53 -0.39
C GLU A 65 16.10 -3.92 1.01
N VAL A 66 14.93 -3.39 1.33
CA VAL A 66 14.65 -2.77 2.64
C VAL A 66 13.34 -3.33 3.18
N ALA A 67 13.39 -3.78 4.44
CA ALA A 67 12.22 -4.19 5.19
C ALA A 67 11.63 -2.99 5.97
N LEU A 68 10.31 -2.84 5.94
CA LEU A 68 9.57 -1.91 6.77
C LEU A 68 8.95 -2.68 7.94
N VAL A 69 9.32 -2.30 9.16
CA VAL A 69 8.90 -2.99 10.39
C VAL A 69 8.10 -2.03 11.25
N ALA A 70 6.90 -2.43 11.66
CA ALA A 70 6.13 -1.70 12.65
C ALA A 70 6.86 -1.65 13.99
N GLY A 71 7.12 -0.46 14.52
CA GLY A 71 7.75 -0.28 15.84
C GLY A 71 6.80 -0.54 17.02
N GLY A 72 5.51 -0.69 16.74
CA GLY A 72 4.44 -0.88 17.71
C GLY A 72 3.06 -0.77 17.04
N ALA A 73 2.00 -0.62 17.84
CA ALA A 73 0.69 -0.26 17.30
C ALA A 73 0.76 1.13 16.65
N MET A 74 0.17 1.25 15.47
CA MET A 74 0.04 2.48 14.68
C MET A 74 -1.38 2.51 14.12
N LEU A 75 -1.76 3.64 13.51
CA LEU A 75 -3.09 3.82 12.92
C LEU A 75 -4.20 3.71 13.97
N LEU A 76 -3.93 4.27 15.15
CA LEU A 76 -4.96 4.67 16.10
C LEU A 76 -5.60 5.99 15.64
N GLY A 77 -6.70 6.39 16.27
CA GLY A 77 -7.35 7.68 16.00
C GLY A 77 -6.34 8.84 16.03
N GLY A 78 -6.29 9.62 14.94
CA GLY A 78 -5.39 10.78 14.80
C GLY A 78 -3.97 10.45 14.32
N ASP A 79 -3.57 9.19 14.19
CA ASP A 79 -2.25 8.83 13.67
C ASP A 79 -2.09 9.19 12.19
N HIS A 80 -0.87 9.56 11.82
CA HIS A 80 -0.46 9.79 10.44
C HIS A 80 0.87 9.10 10.15
N VAL A 81 0.80 7.96 9.48
CA VAL A 81 1.97 7.21 9.00
C VAL A 81 2.34 7.73 7.62
N VAL A 82 3.62 8.07 7.41
CA VAL A 82 4.13 8.52 6.11
C VAL A 82 5.38 7.74 5.73
N VAL A 83 5.38 7.16 4.52
CA VAL A 83 6.52 6.46 3.92
C VAL A 83 6.99 7.21 2.69
N SER A 84 8.18 7.82 2.74
CA SER A 84 8.80 8.50 1.61
C SER A 84 9.87 7.60 0.98
N VAL A 85 9.70 7.29 -0.30
CA VAL A 85 10.61 6.45 -1.09
C VAL A 85 11.24 7.26 -2.21
N GLN A 86 12.56 7.21 -2.32
CA GLN A 86 13.31 7.82 -3.43
C GLN A 86 14.29 6.80 -4.01
N VAL A 87 14.27 6.60 -5.31
CA VAL A 87 15.20 5.70 -6.01
C VAL A 87 15.85 6.47 -7.15
N ASP A 88 17.17 6.59 -7.11
CA ASP A 88 17.95 7.25 -8.14
C ASP A 88 17.86 6.56 -9.49
N SER A 89 18.18 7.30 -10.55
CA SER A 89 18.12 6.80 -11.92
C SER A 89 18.95 5.52 -12.08
N GLY A 90 18.35 4.51 -12.71
CA GLY A 90 18.96 3.20 -12.98
C GLY A 90 19.14 2.30 -11.74
N CYS A 91 18.76 2.76 -10.54
CA CYS A 91 18.77 1.92 -9.34
C CYS A 91 17.43 1.19 -9.16
N ALA A 92 17.44 0.09 -8.41
CA ALA A 92 16.23 -0.63 -8.04
C ALA A 92 16.11 -0.81 -6.53
N LEU A 93 14.87 -0.76 -6.05
CA LEU A 93 14.53 -1.02 -4.66
C LEU A 93 13.42 -2.08 -4.58
N THR A 94 13.63 -3.08 -3.72
CA THR A 94 12.57 -3.94 -3.22
C THR A 94 12.20 -3.51 -1.80
N LEU A 95 10.92 -3.22 -1.57
CA LEU A 95 10.34 -2.98 -0.26
C LEU A 95 9.47 -4.14 0.17
N THR A 96 9.66 -4.57 1.41
CA THR A 96 8.88 -5.65 2.03
C THR A 96 8.36 -5.17 3.37
N ASP A 97 7.04 -5.23 3.58
CA ASP A 97 6.47 -4.99 4.90
C ASP A 97 6.67 -6.21 5.79
N VAL A 98 6.82 -6.00 7.09
CA VAL A 98 6.94 -7.07 8.09
C VAL A 98 5.79 -6.96 9.08
N GLY A 99 4.98 -8.02 9.17
CA GLY A 99 3.93 -8.16 10.20
C GLY A 99 2.52 -7.71 9.81
N GLY A 100 2.28 -7.26 8.58
CA GLY A 100 1.01 -6.65 8.19
C GLY A 100 0.75 -5.34 8.92
N THR A 101 -0.32 -4.64 8.55
CA THR A 101 -0.71 -3.38 9.19
C THR A 101 -2.17 -3.46 9.61
N VAL A 102 -2.50 -2.96 10.80
CA VAL A 102 -3.88 -2.92 11.30
C VAL A 102 -4.20 -1.48 11.65
N ALA A 103 -5.30 -0.97 11.11
CA ALA A 103 -5.95 0.25 11.59
C ALA A 103 -7.01 -0.11 12.62
N TYR A 104 -7.02 0.60 13.73
CA TYR A 104 -7.85 0.29 14.90
C TYR A 104 -9.00 1.28 15.05
N ASP A 105 -9.93 0.95 15.97
CA ASP A 105 -10.96 1.89 16.40
C ASP A 105 -10.32 3.19 16.89
N GLY A 106 -10.73 4.30 16.27
CA GLY A 106 -10.23 5.63 16.56
C GLY A 106 -11.13 6.45 17.47
N ASP A 107 -12.15 5.84 18.09
CA ASP A 107 -13.18 6.54 18.89
C ASP A 107 -13.79 7.74 18.12
N GLY A 108 -14.06 7.52 16.82
CA GLY A 108 -14.59 8.53 15.90
C GLY A 108 -13.54 9.46 15.27
N GLN A 109 -12.25 9.28 15.56
CA GLN A 109 -11.17 9.98 14.86
C GLN A 109 -10.60 9.15 13.72
N ALA A 110 -10.41 9.79 12.56
CA ALA A 110 -9.77 9.15 11.42
C ALA A 110 -8.24 9.07 11.60
N CYS A 111 -7.61 8.13 10.88
CA CYS A 111 -6.16 8.03 10.76
C CYS A 111 -5.73 8.02 9.28
N ARG A 112 -4.42 8.21 9.05
CA ARG A 112 -3.85 8.39 7.70
C ARG A 112 -2.63 7.50 7.49
N TRP A 113 -2.54 6.95 6.28
CA TRP A 113 -1.36 6.27 5.77
C TRP A 113 -1.02 6.83 4.39
N ASP A 114 0.13 7.48 4.26
CA ASP A 114 0.56 8.06 2.98
C ASP A 114 1.90 7.45 2.53
N ALA A 115 1.96 7.00 1.28
CA ALA A 115 3.16 6.56 0.60
C ALA A 115 3.52 7.54 -0.53
N ASP A 116 4.70 8.17 -0.42
CA ASP A 116 5.21 9.15 -1.38
C ASP A 116 6.43 8.59 -2.11
N ILE A 117 6.26 8.24 -3.38
CA ILE A 117 7.26 7.52 -4.18
C ILE A 117 7.79 8.43 -5.29
N ARG A 118 9.12 8.55 -5.39
CA ARG A 118 9.81 9.23 -6.50
C ARG A 118 10.86 8.31 -7.12
N LEU A 119 10.70 8.02 -8.41
CA LEU A 119 11.61 7.15 -9.15
C LEU A 119 12.33 7.98 -10.23
N GLY A 120 13.65 7.96 -10.24
CA GLY A 120 14.45 8.56 -11.31
C GLY A 120 14.29 7.81 -12.65
N PRO A 121 14.81 8.36 -13.76
CA PRO A 121 14.80 7.67 -15.05
C PRO A 121 15.37 6.24 -14.97
N GLY A 122 14.66 5.26 -15.52
CA GLY A 122 15.03 3.85 -15.49
C GLY A 122 15.12 3.23 -14.09
N ALA A 123 14.64 3.91 -13.04
CA ALA A 123 14.64 3.36 -11.69
C ALA A 123 13.50 2.35 -11.51
N GLY A 124 13.71 1.34 -10.66
CA GLY A 124 12.73 0.31 -10.35
C GLY A 124 12.27 0.34 -8.89
N LEU A 125 10.98 0.18 -8.65
CA LEU A 125 10.44 -0.13 -7.32
C LEU A 125 9.51 -1.35 -7.40
N ALA A 126 9.78 -2.33 -6.56
CA ALA A 126 8.91 -3.45 -6.27
C ALA A 126 8.50 -3.36 -4.79
N TRP A 127 7.21 -3.22 -4.51
CA TRP A 127 6.69 -3.21 -3.14
C TRP A 127 5.50 -4.16 -3.00
N ALA A 128 5.72 -5.27 -2.32
CA ALA A 128 4.66 -6.20 -1.93
C ALA A 128 4.20 -5.86 -0.52
N GLY A 129 3.13 -5.07 -0.41
CA GLY A 129 2.53 -4.79 0.88
C GLY A 129 1.98 -6.06 1.51
N LEU A 130 2.22 -6.24 2.81
CA LEU A 130 1.49 -7.24 3.59
C LEU A 130 0.06 -6.72 3.87
N PRO A 131 -0.89 -7.59 4.25
CA PRO A 131 -2.28 -7.19 4.42
C PRO A 131 -2.48 -5.96 5.33
N PHE A 132 -3.27 -5.01 4.85
CA PHE A 132 -3.73 -3.84 5.58
C PHE A 132 -5.15 -4.09 6.09
N VAL A 133 -5.28 -4.41 7.38
CA VAL A 133 -6.55 -4.74 8.02
C VAL A 133 -7.22 -3.48 8.58
N VAL A 134 -8.46 -3.25 8.21
CA VAL A 134 -9.29 -2.12 8.68
C VAL A 134 -10.27 -2.68 9.71
N ALA A 135 -9.90 -2.64 11.00
CA ALA A 135 -10.70 -3.20 12.08
C ALA A 135 -12.03 -2.44 12.26
N GLY A 136 -12.97 -3.04 13.00
CA GLY A 136 -14.22 -2.36 13.37
C GLY A 136 -13.95 -1.02 14.09
N GLY A 137 -14.73 0.01 13.74
CA GLY A 137 -14.56 1.37 14.29
C GLY A 137 -13.45 2.21 13.65
N ALA A 138 -12.58 1.61 12.84
CA ALA A 138 -11.55 2.36 12.12
C ALA A 138 -12.16 3.24 11.00
N ASP A 139 -11.60 4.44 10.82
CA ASP A 139 -11.84 5.30 9.66
C ASP A 139 -10.48 5.74 9.11
N VAL A 140 -10.13 5.23 7.92
CA VAL A 140 -8.77 5.32 7.40
C VAL A 140 -8.75 5.95 6.02
N ARG A 141 -7.86 6.92 5.82
CA ARG A 141 -7.44 7.32 4.48
C ARG A 141 -6.06 6.77 4.17
N ARG A 142 -5.95 6.01 3.08
CA ARG A 142 -4.68 5.48 2.58
C ARG A 142 -4.39 6.09 1.21
N THR A 143 -3.30 6.84 1.09
CA THR A 143 -2.89 7.51 -0.15
C THR A 143 -1.57 6.93 -0.65
N THR A 144 -1.51 6.56 -1.92
CA THR A 144 -0.26 6.22 -2.63
C THR A 144 -0.05 7.24 -3.74
N THR A 145 1.02 8.03 -3.65
CA THR A 145 1.44 8.98 -4.68
C THR A 145 2.76 8.53 -5.29
N ALA A 146 2.82 8.40 -6.62
CA ALA A 146 4.04 8.05 -7.32
C ALA A 146 4.35 9.01 -8.46
N ARG A 147 5.63 9.38 -8.58
CA ARG A 147 6.17 10.20 -9.66
C ARG A 147 7.31 9.45 -10.35
N LEU A 148 7.10 9.09 -11.60
CA LEU A 148 7.98 8.22 -12.39
C LEU A 148 8.81 9.04 -13.37
N GLY A 149 10.12 8.80 -13.38
CA GLY A 149 11.01 9.24 -14.44
C GLY A 149 10.83 8.41 -15.72
N ALA A 150 11.44 8.87 -16.81
CA ALA A 150 11.38 8.15 -18.09
C ALA A 150 11.88 6.71 -17.97
N GLY A 151 11.08 5.74 -18.40
CA GLY A 151 11.39 4.31 -18.30
C GLY A 151 11.45 3.76 -16.87
N ALA A 152 11.08 4.53 -15.84
CA ALA A 152 11.04 4.02 -14.47
C ALA A 152 9.90 3.01 -14.32
N GLY A 153 10.13 1.90 -13.61
CA GLY A 153 9.13 0.86 -13.36
C GLY A 153 8.63 0.85 -11.93
N LEU A 154 7.32 0.76 -11.74
CA LEU A 154 6.68 0.57 -10.44
C LEU A 154 5.81 -0.69 -10.47
N THR A 155 6.11 -1.63 -9.59
CA THR A 155 5.27 -2.79 -9.27
C THR A 155 4.85 -2.70 -7.81
N LEU A 156 3.56 -2.53 -7.58
CA LEU A 156 2.98 -2.34 -6.26
C LEU A 156 1.84 -3.33 -6.04
N ARG A 157 1.89 -4.11 -4.96
CA ARG A 157 0.79 -4.95 -4.51
C ARG A 157 0.22 -4.42 -3.20
N GLU A 158 -1.09 -4.20 -3.18
CA GLU A 158 -1.82 -3.63 -2.05
C GLU A 158 -3.01 -4.53 -1.72
N THR A 159 -2.94 -5.20 -0.57
CA THR A 159 -4.03 -6.03 -0.05
C THR A 159 -4.70 -5.30 1.11
N VAL A 160 -5.99 -5.00 0.98
CA VAL A 160 -6.81 -4.43 2.06
C VAL A 160 -7.84 -5.46 2.51
N VAL A 161 -8.00 -5.58 3.82
CA VAL A 161 -8.93 -6.51 4.46
C VAL A 161 -9.87 -5.71 5.35
N LEU A 162 -11.17 -5.79 5.08
CA LEU A 162 -12.20 -5.22 5.94
C LEU A 162 -12.48 -6.18 7.09
N GLY A 163 -12.04 -5.78 8.28
CA GLY A 163 -12.25 -6.52 9.51
C GLY A 163 -11.24 -7.64 9.75
N ARG A 164 -11.02 -7.95 11.02
CA ARG A 164 -10.38 -9.21 11.44
C ARG A 164 -11.38 -10.35 11.30
N SER A 165 -10.93 -11.59 11.48
CA SER A 165 -11.82 -12.75 11.51
C SER A 165 -12.97 -12.56 12.50
N GLY A 166 -14.21 -12.65 11.99
CA GLY A 166 -15.44 -12.44 12.78
C GLY A 166 -15.87 -10.99 12.93
N GLU A 167 -15.13 -10.03 12.39
CA GLU A 167 -15.51 -8.62 12.36
C GLU A 167 -16.05 -8.21 11.00
N ARG A 168 -16.91 -7.20 10.97
CA ARG A 168 -17.36 -6.59 9.71
C ARG A 168 -16.30 -5.67 9.09
N GLY A 169 -15.49 -5.01 9.91
CA GLY A 169 -14.49 -4.03 9.48
C GLY A 169 -14.99 -2.58 9.49
N GLY A 170 -14.03 -1.65 9.43
CA GLY A 170 -14.27 -0.21 9.43
C GLY A 170 -14.43 0.40 8.04
N ARG A 171 -14.25 1.71 7.95
CA ARG A 171 -14.26 2.50 6.72
C ARG A 171 -12.84 2.74 6.21
N VAL A 172 -12.68 2.69 4.90
CA VAL A 172 -11.44 3.02 4.22
C VAL A 172 -11.70 3.83 2.95
N LEU A 173 -10.84 4.81 2.72
CA LEU A 173 -10.70 5.51 1.45
C LEU A 173 -9.29 5.28 0.92
N LEU A 174 -9.19 4.53 -0.17
CA LEU A 174 -7.95 4.30 -0.90
C LEU A 174 -7.84 5.32 -2.02
N ARG A 175 -6.70 5.99 -2.12
CA ARG A 175 -6.40 6.90 -3.23
C ARG A 175 -5.05 6.56 -3.81
N THR A 176 -5.00 6.43 -5.13
CA THR A 176 -3.76 6.17 -5.87
C THR A 176 -3.60 7.23 -6.96
N ASP A 177 -2.45 7.91 -6.97
CA ASP A 177 -2.11 8.97 -7.93
C ASP A 177 -0.69 8.72 -8.46
N ILE A 178 -0.62 8.14 -9.65
CA ILE A 178 0.62 7.80 -10.35
C ILE A 178 0.72 8.66 -11.59
N ALA A 179 1.84 9.36 -11.74
CA ALA A 179 2.11 10.21 -12.89
C ALA A 179 3.58 10.14 -13.29
N ASP A 180 3.87 10.55 -14.52
CA ASP A 180 5.22 10.81 -15.03
C ASP A 180 5.32 12.26 -15.55
N GLY A 181 6.41 12.60 -16.23
CA GLY A 181 6.63 13.93 -16.79
C GLY A 181 5.65 14.35 -17.90
N VAL A 182 4.86 13.43 -18.45
CA VAL A 182 3.87 13.71 -19.50
C VAL A 182 2.49 13.92 -18.90
N GLY A 183 2.15 13.23 -17.81
CA GLY A 183 0.84 13.38 -17.15
C GLY A 183 0.47 12.23 -16.22
N PRO A 184 -0.81 12.13 -15.80
CA PRO A 184 -1.30 11.01 -15.00
C PRO A 184 -1.21 9.70 -15.79
N ILE A 185 -0.92 8.60 -15.09
CA ILE A 185 -0.94 7.21 -15.60
C ILE A 185 -2.10 6.45 -14.96
N LEU A 186 -2.26 6.61 -13.64
CA LEU A 186 -3.36 6.05 -12.86
C LEU A 186 -3.83 7.09 -11.84
N VAL A 187 -5.12 7.40 -11.85
CA VAL A 187 -5.78 8.14 -10.79
C VAL A 187 -7.00 7.34 -10.37
N GLU A 188 -6.99 6.86 -9.13
CA GLU A 188 -8.06 6.05 -8.59
C GLU A 188 -8.43 6.53 -7.18
N GLU A 189 -9.72 6.52 -6.89
CA GLU A 189 -10.24 6.63 -5.55
C GLU A 189 -11.27 5.51 -5.33
N LEU A 190 -11.08 4.70 -4.28
CA LEU A 190 -11.95 3.61 -3.90
C LEU A 190 -12.37 3.79 -2.44
N ALA A 191 -13.67 3.95 -2.21
CA ALA A 191 -14.24 3.98 -0.87
C ALA A 191 -14.92 2.65 -0.55
N ALA A 192 -14.59 2.08 0.60
CA ALA A 192 -15.21 0.87 1.09
C ALA A 192 -15.50 0.97 2.59
N ALA A 193 -16.53 0.26 3.04
CA ALA A 193 -16.89 0.20 4.44
C ALA A 193 -17.43 -1.19 4.76
N GLY A 194 -16.80 -1.86 5.74
CA GLY A 194 -17.16 -3.22 6.12
C GLY A 194 -18.54 -3.32 6.78
N ASP A 195 -18.97 -2.26 7.46
CA ASP A 195 -20.31 -2.15 8.06
C ASP A 195 -21.41 -1.83 7.04
N ARG A 196 -21.06 -1.38 5.84
CA ARG A 196 -21.98 -0.93 4.78
C ARG A 196 -21.50 -1.42 3.40
N PRO A 197 -21.54 -2.75 3.16
CA PRO A 197 -21.10 -3.32 1.89
C PRO A 197 -21.96 -2.78 0.73
N VAL A 198 -21.31 -2.54 -0.42
CA VAL A 198 -21.95 -2.08 -1.65
C VAL A 198 -21.71 -3.13 -2.74
N PRO A 199 -22.76 -3.73 -3.33
CA PRO A 199 -22.64 -4.79 -4.35
C PRO A 199 -21.70 -4.46 -5.50
N GLY A 200 -21.76 -3.24 -6.03
CA GLY A 200 -20.92 -2.81 -7.16
C GLY A 200 -19.49 -2.39 -6.79
N VAL A 201 -19.09 -2.50 -5.52
CA VAL A 201 -17.74 -2.09 -5.06
C VAL A 201 -16.96 -3.30 -4.55
N LEU A 202 -17.42 -3.91 -3.45
CA LEU A 202 -16.82 -5.12 -2.90
C LEU A 202 -17.83 -6.27 -2.74
N GLY A 203 -19.14 -6.00 -2.86
CA GLY A 203 -20.16 -6.98 -2.50
C GLY A 203 -19.94 -7.50 -1.08
N ASP A 204 -19.97 -8.82 -0.93
CA ASP A 204 -19.73 -9.50 0.35
C ASP A 204 -18.25 -9.87 0.57
N HIS A 205 -17.34 -9.42 -0.30
CA HIS A 205 -15.92 -9.75 -0.20
C HIS A 205 -15.20 -8.83 0.81
N PRO A 206 -14.63 -9.37 1.90
CA PRO A 206 -13.85 -8.58 2.85
C PRO A 206 -12.44 -8.25 2.33
N VAL A 207 -11.94 -8.94 1.31
CA VAL A 207 -10.59 -8.73 0.78
C VAL A 207 -10.64 -8.12 -0.60
N ILE A 208 -9.86 -7.06 -0.77
CA ILE A 208 -9.45 -6.53 -2.06
C ILE A 208 -7.93 -6.63 -2.16
N ASP A 209 -7.44 -7.23 -3.24
CA ASP A 209 -6.03 -7.30 -3.56
C ASP A 209 -5.80 -6.66 -4.93
N THR A 210 -4.90 -5.70 -4.99
CA THR A 210 -4.61 -4.93 -6.20
C THR A 210 -3.13 -5.02 -6.52
N LEU A 211 -2.81 -5.42 -7.75
CA LEU A 211 -1.46 -5.44 -8.29
C LEU A 211 -1.36 -4.44 -9.43
N THR A 212 -0.62 -3.37 -9.19
CA THR A 212 -0.36 -2.31 -10.17
C THR A 212 1.04 -2.47 -10.74
N ARG A 213 1.16 -2.55 -12.07
CA ARG A 213 2.42 -2.56 -12.81
C ARG A 213 2.40 -1.45 -13.86
N VAL A 214 3.25 -0.45 -13.70
CA VAL A 214 3.29 0.73 -14.56
C VAL A 214 4.72 1.16 -14.85
N HIS A 215 4.91 1.86 -15.96
CA HIS A 215 6.20 2.40 -16.35
C HIS A 215 6.09 3.87 -16.79
N GLY A 216 7.13 4.65 -16.55
CA GLY A 216 7.22 6.03 -17.03
C GLY A 216 7.54 6.07 -18.51
N SER A 217 7.02 7.06 -19.23
CA SER A 217 7.19 7.18 -20.67
C SER A 217 8.66 7.38 -21.06
N LEU A 218 9.17 6.56 -21.98
CA LEU A 218 10.44 6.79 -22.66
C LEU A 218 10.21 7.96 -23.61
N GLY A 219 10.77 9.15 -23.34
CA GLY A 219 10.45 10.36 -24.09
C GLY A 219 10.62 10.20 -25.62
N GLY A 220 9.52 9.96 -26.31
CA GLY A 220 9.32 10.17 -27.74
C GLY A 220 8.40 11.38 -27.92
N SER A 221 8.62 12.17 -28.97
CA SER A 221 7.73 13.28 -29.31
C SER A 221 6.28 12.78 -29.42
N PRO A 222 5.26 13.55 -29.00
CA PRO A 222 3.86 13.15 -29.11
C PRO A 222 3.36 12.92 -30.56
N ASP A 223 4.21 13.16 -31.57
CA ASP A 223 3.89 13.01 -33.01
C ASP A 223 4.73 11.95 -33.76
N GLY A 224 5.14 10.88 -33.08
CA GLY A 224 5.98 9.82 -33.66
C GLY A 224 5.25 8.49 -33.91
N GLY A 225 4.27 8.47 -34.82
CA GLY A 225 3.68 7.23 -35.35
C GLY A 225 2.54 6.67 -34.50
N HIS A 226 1.31 6.89 -34.95
CA HIS A 226 0.16 6.10 -34.54
C HIS A 226 0.37 4.65 -35.01
N ASP A 227 1.07 3.85 -34.23
CA ASP A 227 0.79 2.42 -34.26
C ASP A 227 -0.63 2.27 -33.70
N ARG A 228 -1.48 1.57 -34.46
CA ARG A 228 -2.93 1.56 -34.27
C ARG A 228 -3.26 1.23 -32.81
N PRO A 229 -4.30 1.82 -32.21
CA PRO A 229 -4.78 1.36 -30.92
C PRO A 229 -5.13 -0.12 -31.09
N GLY A 230 -4.32 -1.00 -30.47
CA GLY A 230 -4.83 -2.26 -29.98
C GLY A 230 -6.04 -1.86 -29.17
N THR A 231 -7.22 -2.26 -29.63
CA THR A 231 -8.50 -2.02 -28.97
C THR A 231 -8.28 -2.07 -27.48
N ALA A 232 -8.65 -1.00 -26.75
CA ALA A 232 -8.85 -1.07 -25.32
C ALA A 232 -9.90 -2.16 -25.09
N SER A 233 -9.44 -3.41 -25.04
CA SER A 233 -10.25 -4.53 -24.63
C SER A 233 -10.52 -4.23 -23.18
N GLY A 234 -11.80 -4.00 -22.89
CA GLY A 234 -12.28 -3.69 -21.55
C GLY A 234 -11.80 -4.70 -20.52
N ALA A 235 -12.11 -4.42 -19.26
CA ALA A 235 -11.98 -5.33 -18.14
C ALA A 235 -12.18 -6.78 -18.59
N GLY A 236 -11.09 -7.54 -18.64
CA GLY A 236 -11.09 -8.94 -19.04
C GLY A 236 -10.64 -9.77 -17.85
N GLU A 237 -11.29 -10.92 -17.66
CA GLU A 237 -10.74 -11.97 -16.83
C GLU A 237 -9.40 -12.40 -17.43
N THR A 238 -8.36 -12.44 -16.60
CA THR A 238 -7.05 -12.91 -17.06
C THR A 238 -7.02 -14.43 -16.98
N PRO A 239 -6.80 -15.16 -18.09
CA PRO A 239 -6.72 -16.62 -18.08
C PRO A 239 -5.65 -17.10 -17.08
N GLY A 240 -6.06 -17.92 -16.10
CA GLY A 240 -5.17 -18.48 -15.09
C GLY A 240 -5.03 -17.69 -13.77
N LEU A 241 -5.69 -16.53 -13.64
CA LEU A 241 -5.68 -15.69 -12.42
C LEU A 241 -7.02 -15.67 -11.67
N GLY A 242 -7.87 -16.69 -11.87
CA GLY A 242 -9.19 -16.80 -11.23
C GLY A 242 -10.11 -15.62 -11.59
N ASP A 243 -11.01 -15.26 -10.66
CA ASP A 243 -11.97 -14.13 -10.79
C ASP A 243 -11.31 -12.73 -10.73
N ALA A 244 -10.01 -12.63 -11.01
CA ALA A 244 -9.31 -11.36 -11.04
C ALA A 244 -9.60 -10.59 -12.34
N THR A 245 -9.90 -9.30 -12.20
CA THR A 245 -10.12 -8.39 -13.32
C THR A 245 -8.86 -7.61 -13.62
N THR A 246 -8.44 -7.55 -14.89
CA THR A 246 -7.32 -6.69 -15.31
C THR A 246 -7.80 -5.50 -16.12
N LEU A 247 -7.34 -4.32 -15.72
CA LEU A 247 -7.51 -3.05 -16.42
C LEU A 247 -6.20 -2.69 -17.12
N HIS A 248 -6.26 -2.47 -18.43
CA HIS A 248 -5.15 -1.95 -19.21
C HIS A 248 -5.21 -0.42 -19.17
N LEU A 249 -4.11 0.22 -18.76
CA LEU A 249 -4.04 1.66 -18.65
C LEU A 249 -3.71 2.27 -20.02
N GLU A 250 -4.36 3.38 -20.36
CA GLU A 250 -4.18 4.09 -21.64
C GLU A 250 -2.70 4.38 -21.93
N ARG A 251 -1.97 4.81 -20.90
CA ARG A 251 -0.57 5.21 -21.01
C ARG A 251 0.43 4.08 -20.73
N GLY A 252 -0.04 2.84 -20.78
CA GLY A 252 0.77 1.65 -20.57
C GLY A 252 0.78 1.17 -19.12
N GLY A 253 0.96 -0.14 -18.96
CA GLY A 253 0.84 -0.82 -17.67
C GLY A 253 -0.56 -1.42 -17.43
N VAL A 254 -0.69 -2.10 -16.29
CA VAL A 254 -1.89 -2.82 -15.90
C VAL A 254 -2.18 -2.63 -14.42
N LEU A 255 -3.46 -2.64 -14.08
CA LEU A 255 -3.97 -2.82 -12.73
C LEU A 255 -4.79 -4.11 -12.72
N THR A 256 -4.34 -5.11 -11.98
CA THR A 256 -5.08 -6.35 -11.78
C THR A 256 -5.67 -6.34 -10.37
N ARG A 257 -6.97 -6.61 -10.26
CA ARG A 257 -7.71 -6.59 -9.01
C ARG A 257 -8.43 -7.89 -8.78
N TRP A 258 -8.30 -8.42 -7.57
CA TRP A 258 -9.01 -9.58 -7.10
C TRP A 258 -9.83 -9.22 -5.86
N LEU A 259 -11.05 -9.75 -5.78
CA LEU A 259 -11.94 -9.63 -4.63
C LEU A 259 -12.19 -11.03 -4.09
N GLY A 260 -12.19 -11.20 -2.76
CA GLY A 260 -12.52 -12.51 -2.20
C GLY A 260 -12.63 -12.58 -0.69
N ALA A 261 -12.80 -13.81 -0.20
CA ALA A 261 -13.13 -14.11 1.18
C ALA A 261 -11.92 -14.07 2.14
N ALA A 262 -10.71 -14.32 1.65
CA ALA A 262 -9.50 -14.39 2.48
C ALA A 262 -8.23 -14.09 1.68
N THR A 263 -7.23 -13.49 2.32
CA THR A 263 -6.01 -13.01 1.67
C THR A 263 -5.18 -14.11 1.00
N HIS A 264 -5.11 -15.29 1.62
CA HIS A 264 -4.36 -16.44 1.10
C HIS A 264 -5.00 -17.11 -0.12
N LEU A 265 -6.22 -16.72 -0.49
CA LEU A 265 -6.89 -17.17 -1.70
C LEU A 265 -6.59 -16.26 -2.90
N SER A 266 -5.99 -15.09 -2.66
CA SER A 266 -5.63 -14.19 -3.76
C SER A 266 -4.61 -14.88 -4.67
N PRO A 267 -4.85 -14.91 -5.99
CA PRO A 267 -3.92 -15.46 -6.97
C PRO A 267 -2.83 -14.43 -7.33
N LEU A 268 -2.89 -13.20 -6.80
CA LEU A 268 -1.96 -12.15 -7.16
C LEU A 268 -0.63 -12.33 -6.43
N GLU A 269 0.40 -12.61 -7.21
CA GLU A 269 1.78 -12.62 -6.72
C GLU A 269 2.55 -11.43 -7.25
N LEU A 270 3.36 -10.83 -6.38
CA LEU A 270 4.38 -9.88 -6.81
C LEU A 270 5.56 -10.66 -7.36
N THR A 271 5.49 -11.04 -8.63
CA THR A 271 6.69 -11.53 -9.33
C THR A 271 7.58 -10.31 -9.58
N PRO A 272 8.76 -10.20 -8.94
CA PRO A 272 9.69 -9.13 -9.27
C PRO A 272 10.07 -9.30 -10.73
N ASP A 273 10.07 -8.18 -11.46
CA ASP A 273 10.57 -8.16 -12.82
C ASP A 273 12.07 -8.47 -12.75
N ARG A 274 12.42 -9.74 -12.92
CA ARG A 274 13.82 -10.17 -13.05
C ARG A 274 14.24 -9.73 -14.45
N GLY A 275 14.44 -8.43 -14.62
CA GLY A 275 15.00 -7.86 -15.83
C GLY A 275 16.18 -8.74 -16.23
N SER A 276 16.12 -9.23 -17.47
CA SER A 276 17.13 -10.09 -18.07
C SER A 276 18.50 -9.52 -17.74
N ALA A 277 19.20 -10.17 -16.81
CA ALA A 277 20.65 -10.05 -16.73
C ALA A 277 21.16 -10.69 -18.02
N GLY A 278 21.23 -9.89 -19.08
CA GLY A 278 21.86 -10.30 -20.32
C GLY A 278 23.30 -10.65 -19.99
N SER A 279 23.62 -11.94 -20.17
CA SER A 279 24.98 -12.39 -20.44
C SER A 279 25.42 -11.90 -21.81
#